data_AF-A0A7C1YCY4-F1
#
_entry.id   AF-A0A7C1YCY4-F1
#
_cell.length_a   1.000
_cell.length_b   1.000
_cell.length_c   1.000
_cell.angle_alpha   90.00
_cell.angle_beta   90.00
_cell.angle_gamma   90.00
#
_symmetry.space_group_name_H-M   'P 1'
#
loop_
_entity.id
_entity.type
_entity.pdbx_description
1 polymer ?
#
loop_
_entity_poly.entity_id
_entity_poly.type
_entity_poly.pdbx_seq_one_letter_code
_entity_poly.pdbx_strand_id
1 'polypeptide(L)'
;MVDRRRFLGLAATGAAAIGLGACSSADPGTAEPTPASTAPTTSSPPSSTADTAEGSTTTSTTESPRPTIEPPETAAAPFGIGVASGDPDDSSIVLWTRLVDGAPGNAVADSAVSVDWEISPDPDMARIQASGTIETGPDTGHSVHVVAGDLDPGTVYHYRFTALGERSPVGRTRTLPSPESGESMRLIVASCQNYEDGLFTAWRRAVEDGPDLVVFLGDYIYVRDAAGSAVRTHGAPAPRTLEEYRRRYSLYTADPDLQAARGSLPWVTVWDDNEVRSDYAGGPGIDDRTLAAYRAWWEHTPTRSPAPTAEGVTIHRQLSLGRFADLWVLDGRQYRDPGVCEPIVGLPGVGACPEMAAEDRTMLGAEQELWLRTGLENSTSVWQIVAQQTVVSDMSVTFGNTVAVNDDQWDGFPAARRRLLESLAAAPGPVVLSGDIHAGMTAELELDGNPVAPEFVTPSITSALSDVANLGLQFAASAHPAISDIDTSDHGYLLVDI
;
A
#
# COMPACT_ATOMS: atom_id res chain seq x y z
N MET A 1 -10.04 -30.42 13.62
CA MET A 1 -9.97 -29.53 14.81
C MET A 1 -8.50 -29.32 15.08
N VAL A 2 -7.91 -28.30 14.45
CA VAL A 2 -6.49 -27.97 14.57
C VAL A 2 -6.36 -27.00 15.74
N ASP A 3 -5.46 -27.31 16.67
CA ASP A 3 -5.23 -26.54 17.89
C ASP A 3 -4.59 -25.18 17.53
N ARG A 4 -5.26 -24.07 17.92
CA ARG A 4 -4.87 -22.67 17.71
C ARG A 4 -3.42 -22.38 18.17
N ARG A 5 -2.89 -23.15 19.14
CA ARG A 5 -1.50 -23.03 19.61
C ARG A 5 -0.46 -23.62 18.67
N ARG A 6 -0.84 -24.52 17.76
CA ARG A 6 0.10 -25.21 16.87
C ARG A 6 0.39 -24.43 15.58
N PHE A 7 -0.50 -23.54 15.18
CA PHE A 7 -0.30 -22.68 14.00
C PHE A 7 0.78 -21.61 14.27
N LEU A 8 0.71 -20.93 15.43
CA LEU A 8 1.70 -19.93 15.84
C LEU A 8 3.10 -20.53 16.13
N GLY A 9 3.17 -21.81 16.51
CA GLY A 9 4.46 -22.47 16.79
C GLY A 9 5.27 -22.89 15.55
N LEU A 10 4.63 -22.97 14.37
CA LEU A 10 5.27 -23.45 13.13
C LEU A 10 5.85 -22.33 12.26
N ALA A 11 5.43 -21.07 12.48
CA ALA A 11 6.03 -19.90 11.83
C ALA A 11 7.39 -19.49 12.46
N ALA A 12 7.68 -19.90 13.70
CA ALA A 12 8.85 -19.44 14.46
C ALA A 12 10.08 -20.37 14.45
N THR A 13 10.15 -21.40 13.58
CA THR A 13 11.29 -22.36 13.56
C THR A 13 11.99 -22.50 12.21
N GLY A 14 12.17 -21.38 11.52
CA GLY A 14 12.82 -21.32 10.21
C GLY A 14 13.90 -20.24 10.06
N ALA A 15 14.76 -20.00 11.05
CA ALA A 15 15.96 -19.19 10.85
C ALA A 15 17.16 -19.78 11.61
N ALA A 16 18.25 -19.97 10.86
CA ALA A 16 19.38 -20.81 11.19
C ALA A 16 20.32 -20.20 12.25
N ALA A 17 20.90 -21.11 13.03
CA ALA A 17 21.99 -20.86 13.95
C ALA A 17 23.25 -20.34 13.23
N ILE A 18 23.76 -19.18 13.66
CA ILE A 18 25.16 -18.80 13.50
C ILE A 18 25.67 -18.35 14.86
N GLY A 19 26.48 -19.19 15.49
CA GLY A 19 27.15 -18.89 16.75
C GLY A 19 28.39 -18.04 16.50
N LEU A 20 28.59 -17.02 17.34
CA LEU A 20 29.89 -16.38 17.50
C LEU A 20 30.22 -16.15 18.98
N GLY A 21 31.27 -16.87 19.36
CA GLY A 21 32.20 -16.72 20.48
C GLY A 21 32.07 -15.52 21.40
N ALA A 22 31.92 -15.84 22.68
CA ALA A 22 32.29 -15.00 23.80
C ALA A 22 33.80 -14.68 23.81
N CYS A 23 34.13 -13.41 24.07
CA CYS A 23 35.43 -13.04 24.63
C CYS A 23 35.19 -12.21 25.91
N SER A 24 35.78 -12.72 26.99
CA SER A 24 35.79 -12.20 28.35
C SER A 24 36.95 -11.20 28.54
N SER A 25 36.76 -10.15 29.33
CA SER A 25 37.42 -9.93 30.64
C SER A 25 37.72 -8.46 30.99
N ALA A 26 37.33 -8.09 32.23
CA ALA A 26 37.98 -7.21 33.22
C ALA A 26 38.17 -5.70 32.90
N ASP A 27 38.14 -4.73 33.81
CA ASP A 27 37.60 -4.46 35.18
C ASP A 27 37.87 -2.93 35.39
N PRO A 28 37.24 -2.21 36.35
CA PRO A 28 37.13 -0.75 36.34
C PRO A 28 38.22 -0.03 37.15
N GLY A 29 38.49 1.24 36.80
CA GLY A 29 39.35 2.15 37.56
C GLY A 29 38.71 3.51 37.76
N THR A 30 38.45 3.85 39.01
CA THR A 30 37.85 5.09 39.54
C THR A 30 38.87 6.23 39.67
N ALA A 31 38.46 7.49 39.40
CA ALA A 31 38.84 8.70 40.17
C ALA A 31 38.19 9.99 39.61
N GLU A 32 37.41 10.66 40.47
CA GLU A 32 36.94 12.07 40.45
C GLU A 32 38.00 13.01 41.09
N PRO A 33 37.80 14.35 41.29
CA PRO A 33 37.16 15.41 40.47
C PRO A 33 37.93 16.79 40.48
N THR A 34 37.71 17.63 39.43
CA THR A 34 37.70 19.15 39.32
C THR A 34 38.79 20.05 40.02
N PRO A 35 38.91 21.40 39.85
CA PRO A 35 38.11 22.38 39.07
C PRO A 35 38.86 23.50 38.28
N ALA A 36 38.04 24.30 37.57
CA ALA A 36 38.04 25.77 37.46
C ALA A 36 38.89 26.52 36.38
N SER A 37 38.11 27.19 35.51
CA SER A 37 38.15 28.64 35.22
C SER A 37 39.15 29.18 34.19
N THR A 38 38.66 29.65 33.05
CA THR A 38 38.49 31.08 32.67
C THR A 38 38.39 31.23 31.14
N ALA A 39 37.35 31.95 30.67
CA ALA A 39 37.34 32.60 29.37
C ALA A 39 38.11 33.95 29.48
N PRO A 40 38.67 34.50 28.39
CA PRO A 40 37.86 35.41 27.58
C PRO A 40 38.17 35.47 26.07
N THR A 41 37.28 36.23 25.44
CA THR A 41 37.04 36.71 24.07
C THR A 41 38.18 37.27 23.20
N THR A 42 37.90 37.21 21.89
CA THR A 42 38.09 38.20 20.78
C THR A 42 39.36 38.23 19.89
N SER A 43 39.05 38.30 18.58
CA SER A 43 39.69 39.04 17.46
C SER A 43 40.77 38.37 16.60
N SER A 44 40.44 38.19 15.30
CA SER A 44 41.34 38.15 14.12
C SER A 44 41.86 39.58 13.80
N PRO A 45 42.82 39.87 12.87
CA PRO A 45 43.51 39.07 11.81
C PRO A 45 45.05 39.42 11.69
N PRO A 46 45.80 39.41 10.55
CA PRO A 46 45.87 38.57 9.33
C PRO A 46 47.28 37.94 9.03
N SER A 47 47.31 36.97 8.10
CA SER A 47 48.37 36.54 7.14
C SER A 47 49.88 36.68 7.46
N SER A 48 50.63 35.56 7.41
CA SER A 48 51.70 35.32 6.39
C SER A 48 52.41 33.95 6.57
N THR A 49 52.42 33.18 5.47
CA THR A 49 53.45 32.27 4.94
C THR A 49 54.37 31.47 5.89
N ALA A 50 54.32 30.13 5.80
CA ALA A 50 55.45 29.30 5.35
C ALA A 50 55.02 27.82 5.20
N ASP A 51 55.48 27.21 4.11
CA ASP A 51 55.35 25.81 3.72
C ASP A 51 55.71 24.81 4.82
N THR A 52 54.96 23.71 4.89
CA THR A 52 55.53 22.36 4.88
C THR A 52 54.43 21.37 4.49
N ALA A 53 54.60 20.78 3.31
CA ALA A 53 53.77 19.72 2.78
C ALA A 53 54.06 18.40 3.52
N GLU A 54 53.04 17.84 4.17
CA GLU A 54 52.92 16.41 4.36
C GLU A 54 51.65 15.95 3.62
N GLY A 55 51.87 15.14 2.59
CA GLY A 55 50.82 14.62 1.73
C GLY A 55 49.92 13.66 2.49
N SER A 56 48.70 14.09 2.78
CA SER A 56 47.56 13.21 2.95
C SER A 56 46.78 13.24 1.65
N THR A 57 47.02 12.26 0.78
CA THR A 57 46.21 12.01 -0.40
C THR A 57 44.87 11.44 0.09
N THR A 58 43.94 12.31 0.48
CA THR A 58 42.54 11.93 0.62
C THR A 58 42.04 11.69 -0.79
N THR A 59 42.06 10.43 -1.23
CA THR A 59 41.26 9.99 -2.38
C THR A 59 39.80 10.22 -2.02
N SER A 60 39.32 11.42 -2.34
CA SER A 60 37.90 11.67 -2.56
C SER A 60 37.50 10.78 -3.73
N THR A 61 37.04 9.57 -3.45
CA THR A 61 36.17 8.84 -4.36
C THR A 61 34.91 9.68 -4.48
N THR A 62 34.92 10.61 -5.44
CA THR A 62 33.70 11.20 -5.95
C THR A 62 32.96 10.05 -6.60
N GLU A 63 32.06 9.44 -5.85
CA GLU A 63 31.16 8.42 -6.37
C GLU A 63 30.41 9.07 -7.53
N SER A 64 30.67 8.62 -8.76
CA SER A 64 29.91 9.09 -9.91
C SER A 64 28.43 8.82 -9.61
N PRO A 65 27.53 9.81 -9.81
CA PRO A 65 26.11 9.58 -9.57
C PRO A 65 25.68 8.37 -10.37
N ARG A 66 25.07 7.40 -9.69
CA ARG A 66 24.55 6.20 -10.33
C ARG A 66 23.55 6.66 -11.41
N PRO A 67 23.68 6.20 -12.67
CA PRO A 67 22.78 6.63 -13.73
C PRO A 67 21.35 6.24 -13.36
N THR A 68 20.44 7.22 -13.38
CA THR A 68 19.00 7.00 -13.22
C THR A 68 18.51 6.14 -14.38
N ILE A 69 17.72 5.11 -14.08
CA ILE A 69 17.10 4.27 -15.09
C ILE A 69 15.95 5.05 -15.71
N GLU A 70 16.04 5.31 -17.02
CA GLU A 70 14.94 5.93 -17.76
C GLU A 70 13.72 4.98 -17.82
N PRO A 71 12.49 5.50 -17.88
CA PRO A 71 11.31 4.68 -18.10
C PRO A 71 11.47 3.85 -19.38
N PRO A 72 10.96 2.60 -19.42
CA PRO A 72 10.97 1.81 -20.65
C PRO A 72 10.23 2.55 -21.77
N GLU A 73 10.65 2.33 -23.03
CA GLU A 73 9.82 2.72 -24.18
C GLU A 73 8.46 2.03 -24.04
N THR A 74 7.38 2.82 -24.00
CA THR A 74 6.03 2.31 -23.77
C THR A 74 5.63 1.33 -24.86
N ALA A 75 4.80 0.34 -24.49
CA ALA A 75 4.13 -0.49 -25.48
C ALA A 75 3.36 0.38 -26.48
N ALA A 76 3.24 -0.09 -27.73
CA ALA A 76 2.63 0.69 -28.81
C ALA A 76 1.20 1.15 -28.43
N ALA A 77 0.86 2.37 -28.85
CA ALA A 77 -0.50 2.88 -28.73
C ALA A 77 -1.51 1.91 -29.38
N PRO A 78 -2.76 1.83 -28.89
CA PRO A 78 -3.31 2.62 -27.78
C PRO A 78 -3.19 1.95 -26.40
N PHE A 79 -2.63 0.74 -26.31
CA PHE A 79 -2.62 -0.07 -25.07
C PHE A 79 -1.29 0.03 -24.30
N GLY A 80 -0.65 1.19 -24.33
CA GLY A 80 0.69 1.41 -23.79
C GLY A 80 0.84 1.18 -22.27
N ILE A 81 -0.26 1.23 -21.54
CA ILE A 81 -0.35 0.94 -20.09
C ILE A 81 -1.07 -0.38 -19.78
N GLY A 82 -1.16 -1.26 -20.78
CA GLY A 82 -1.64 -2.62 -20.64
C GLY A 82 -3.13 -2.74 -20.33
N VAL A 83 -3.50 -3.89 -19.77
CA VAL A 83 -4.86 -4.26 -19.39
C VAL A 83 -4.88 -4.70 -17.93
N ALA A 84 -6.04 -4.66 -17.29
CA ALA A 84 -6.22 -5.16 -15.94
C ALA A 84 -7.60 -5.75 -15.73
N SER A 85 -7.75 -6.52 -14.66
CA SER A 85 -9.04 -7.02 -14.20
C SER A 85 -9.15 -6.87 -12.69
N GLY A 86 -10.36 -6.82 -12.15
CA GLY A 86 -10.53 -6.55 -10.74
C GLY A 86 -11.97 -6.65 -10.25
N ASP A 87 -12.11 -6.49 -8.94
CA ASP A 87 -13.36 -6.65 -8.21
C ASP A 87 -14.18 -7.86 -8.71
N PRO A 88 -13.60 -9.07 -8.69
CA PRO A 88 -14.34 -10.25 -9.09
C PRO A 88 -15.46 -10.55 -8.09
N ASP A 89 -16.58 -11.05 -8.59
CA ASP A 89 -17.50 -11.86 -7.80
C ASP A 89 -17.54 -13.27 -8.41
N ASP A 90 -18.48 -14.10 -7.97
CA ASP A 90 -18.58 -15.49 -8.41
C ASP A 90 -19.18 -15.65 -9.81
N SER A 91 -19.68 -14.59 -10.43
CA SER A 91 -20.34 -14.67 -11.74
C SER A 91 -19.96 -13.54 -12.71
N SER A 92 -19.11 -12.62 -12.27
CA SER A 92 -18.71 -11.46 -13.05
C SER A 92 -17.38 -10.87 -12.60
N ILE A 93 -16.80 -10.02 -13.45
CA ILE A 93 -15.54 -9.35 -13.17
C ILE A 93 -15.42 -8.02 -13.91
N VAL A 94 -14.68 -7.06 -13.34
CA VAL A 94 -14.31 -5.83 -14.07
C VAL A 94 -13.14 -6.13 -15.00
N LEU A 95 -13.32 -5.79 -16.27
CA LEU A 95 -12.25 -5.70 -17.27
C LEU A 95 -11.91 -4.22 -17.47
N TRP A 96 -10.61 -3.91 -17.47
CA TRP A 96 -10.11 -2.55 -17.54
C TRP A 96 -9.00 -2.41 -18.57
N THR A 97 -9.00 -1.27 -19.26
CA THR A 97 -7.86 -0.72 -20.00
C THR A 97 -8.00 0.80 -20.03
N ARG A 98 -6.93 1.51 -20.39
CA ARG A 98 -7.01 2.92 -20.71
C ARG A 98 -6.21 3.21 -21.98
N LEU A 99 -6.82 3.91 -22.92
CA LEU A 99 -6.19 4.22 -24.20
C LEU A 99 -5.24 5.41 -24.04
N VAL A 100 -3.98 5.24 -24.42
CA VAL A 100 -2.93 6.26 -24.33
C VAL A 100 -2.14 6.37 -25.63
N ASP A 101 -1.72 7.58 -25.99
CA ASP A 101 -0.88 7.82 -27.18
C ASP A 101 0.62 7.92 -26.82
N GLY A 102 1.33 6.81 -26.98
CA GLY A 102 2.77 6.76 -26.77
C GLY A 102 3.14 6.98 -25.30
N ALA A 103 3.59 8.18 -24.95
CA ALA A 103 4.08 8.48 -23.61
C ALA A 103 2.96 8.45 -22.55
N PRO A 104 3.27 8.04 -21.30
CA PRO A 104 2.29 7.93 -20.22
C PRO A 104 1.48 9.22 -19.98
N GLY A 105 0.15 9.10 -20.06
CA GLY A 105 -0.80 10.18 -19.77
C GLY A 105 -1.27 10.99 -20.97
N ASN A 106 -0.70 10.80 -22.16
CA ASN A 106 -1.18 11.44 -23.38
C ASN A 106 -2.56 10.94 -23.78
N ALA A 107 -3.46 11.86 -24.13
CA ALA A 107 -4.76 11.53 -24.69
C ALA A 107 -4.61 10.84 -26.05
N VAL A 108 -5.40 9.78 -26.29
CA VAL A 108 -5.38 9.05 -27.57
C VAL A 108 -6.16 9.75 -28.68
N ALA A 109 -7.15 10.57 -28.31
CA ALA A 109 -8.03 11.30 -29.22
C ALA A 109 -8.72 12.46 -28.50
N ASP A 110 -9.19 13.46 -29.24
CA ASP A 110 -10.02 14.54 -28.71
C ASP A 110 -11.53 14.21 -28.68
N SER A 111 -11.90 13.01 -29.13
CA SER A 111 -13.28 12.53 -29.23
C SER A 111 -13.50 11.21 -28.52
N ALA A 112 -14.76 10.81 -28.44
CA ALA A 112 -15.12 9.45 -28.03
C ALA A 112 -14.50 8.42 -28.98
N VAL A 113 -14.16 7.26 -28.42
CA VAL A 113 -13.57 6.10 -29.09
C VAL A 113 -14.38 4.87 -28.71
N SER A 114 -14.77 4.10 -29.72
CA SER A 114 -15.40 2.80 -29.56
C SER A 114 -14.37 1.74 -29.22
N VAL A 115 -14.64 0.95 -28.17
CA VAL A 115 -13.78 -0.13 -27.71
C VAL A 115 -14.58 -1.42 -27.62
N ASP A 116 -14.20 -2.38 -28.45
CA ASP A 116 -14.73 -3.74 -28.35
C ASP A 116 -13.98 -4.51 -27.25
N TRP A 117 -14.70 -5.32 -26.49
CA TRP A 117 -14.14 -6.20 -25.48
C TRP A 117 -14.67 -7.63 -25.66
N GLU A 118 -13.82 -8.60 -25.32
CA GLU A 118 -14.14 -10.02 -25.39
C GLU A 118 -13.57 -10.73 -24.16
N ILE A 119 -14.31 -11.70 -23.61
CA ILE A 119 -13.84 -12.62 -22.57
C ILE A 119 -14.09 -14.06 -23.00
N SER A 120 -13.10 -14.94 -22.75
CA SER A 120 -13.06 -16.31 -23.21
C SER A 120 -12.47 -17.23 -22.13
N PRO A 121 -13.00 -18.44 -21.93
CA PRO A 121 -12.33 -19.45 -21.11
C PRO A 121 -11.08 -20.03 -21.80
N ASP A 122 -10.94 -19.84 -23.11
CA ASP A 122 -9.84 -20.41 -23.89
C ASP A 122 -8.69 -19.39 -24.01
N PRO A 123 -7.43 -19.76 -23.72
CA PRO A 123 -6.29 -18.83 -23.72
C PRO A 123 -5.95 -18.26 -25.11
N ASP A 124 -6.34 -18.94 -26.18
CA ASP A 124 -6.18 -18.49 -27.56
C ASP A 124 -7.36 -17.65 -28.07
N MET A 125 -8.35 -17.38 -27.20
CA MET A 125 -9.58 -16.64 -27.50
C MET A 125 -10.42 -17.31 -28.62
N ALA A 126 -10.37 -18.64 -28.74
CA ALA A 126 -11.12 -19.37 -29.78
C ALA A 126 -12.64 -19.39 -29.54
N ARG A 127 -13.09 -19.48 -28.28
CA ARG A 127 -14.51 -19.44 -27.91
C ARG A 127 -14.81 -18.24 -27.02
N ILE A 128 -15.50 -17.24 -27.56
CA ILE A 128 -15.90 -16.08 -26.77
C ILE A 128 -17.13 -16.43 -25.92
N GLN A 129 -17.01 -16.23 -24.60
CA GLN A 129 -18.11 -16.42 -23.64
C GLN A 129 -19.02 -15.20 -23.64
N ALA A 130 -18.43 -14.00 -23.54
CA ALA A 130 -19.13 -12.74 -23.60
C ALA A 130 -18.30 -11.68 -24.34
N SER A 131 -18.98 -10.71 -24.92
CA SER A 131 -18.36 -9.60 -25.64
C SER A 131 -19.31 -8.43 -25.70
N GLY A 132 -18.76 -7.24 -25.96
CA GLY A 132 -19.55 -6.05 -26.21
C GLY A 132 -18.71 -4.90 -26.73
N THR A 133 -19.34 -3.75 -26.85
CA THR A 133 -18.71 -2.51 -27.28
C THR A 133 -19.08 -1.43 -26.27
N ILE A 134 -18.11 -0.60 -25.88
CA ILE A 134 -18.30 0.54 -25.00
C ILE A 134 -17.62 1.78 -25.60
N GLU A 135 -18.22 2.95 -25.39
CA GLU A 135 -17.61 4.23 -25.76
C GLU A 135 -16.83 4.79 -24.57
N THR A 136 -15.63 5.27 -24.82
CA THR A 136 -14.83 6.02 -23.84
C THR A 136 -14.33 7.33 -24.44
N GLY A 137 -14.10 8.37 -23.62
CA GLY A 137 -13.82 9.71 -24.11
C GLY A 137 -12.88 10.53 -23.24
N PRO A 138 -12.59 11.78 -23.64
CA PRO A 138 -11.67 12.67 -22.91
C PRO A 138 -12.08 12.95 -21.47
N ASP A 139 -13.38 12.91 -21.18
CA ASP A 139 -13.96 13.13 -19.86
C ASP A 139 -13.51 12.07 -18.85
N THR A 140 -13.39 10.80 -19.25
CA THR A 140 -12.84 9.68 -18.44
C THR A 140 -11.38 9.38 -18.76
N GLY A 141 -10.71 10.26 -19.52
CA GLY A 141 -9.33 10.05 -19.94
C GLY A 141 -9.14 8.81 -20.80
N HIS A 142 -10.17 8.40 -21.54
CA HIS A 142 -10.25 7.18 -22.35
C HIS A 142 -10.03 5.88 -21.56
N SER A 143 -10.40 5.87 -20.27
CA SER A 143 -10.47 4.65 -19.46
C SER A 143 -11.72 3.84 -19.78
N VAL A 144 -11.58 2.52 -19.73
CA VAL A 144 -12.64 1.56 -20.00
C VAL A 144 -12.85 0.73 -18.76
N HIS A 145 -14.11 0.65 -18.30
CA HIS A 145 -14.55 -0.21 -17.21
C HIS A 145 -15.74 -1.02 -17.69
N VAL A 146 -15.58 -2.34 -17.74
CA VAL A 146 -16.63 -3.27 -18.19
C VAL A 146 -16.86 -4.30 -17.11
N VAL A 147 -18.10 -4.43 -16.63
CA VAL A 147 -18.49 -5.58 -15.79
C VAL A 147 -18.93 -6.71 -16.72
N ALA A 148 -18.03 -7.67 -16.97
CA ALA A 148 -18.33 -8.86 -17.74
C ALA A 148 -19.03 -9.89 -16.84
N GLY A 149 -20.31 -10.17 -17.10
CA GLY A 149 -21.13 -11.12 -16.33
C GLY A 149 -21.39 -12.44 -17.05
N ASP A 150 -22.28 -13.24 -16.48
CA ASP A 150 -22.65 -14.59 -16.96
C ASP A 150 -21.42 -15.54 -17.07
N LEU A 151 -20.53 -15.43 -16.08
CA LEU A 151 -19.33 -16.24 -15.93
C LEU A 151 -19.54 -17.37 -14.91
N ASP A 152 -18.78 -18.44 -15.06
CA ASP A 152 -18.78 -19.56 -14.12
C ASP A 152 -17.94 -19.22 -12.87
N PRO A 153 -18.36 -19.60 -11.66
CA PRO A 153 -17.58 -19.39 -10.43
C PRO A 153 -16.22 -20.08 -10.45
N GLY A 154 -15.25 -19.49 -9.75
CA GLY A 154 -13.92 -20.06 -9.52
C GLY A 154 -13.12 -20.32 -10.80
N THR A 155 -13.50 -19.72 -11.92
CA THR A 155 -13.03 -20.11 -13.26
C THR A 155 -12.05 -19.09 -13.82
N VAL A 156 -10.99 -19.59 -14.46
CA VAL A 156 -10.01 -18.76 -15.16
C VAL A 156 -10.55 -18.36 -16.53
N TYR A 157 -10.45 -17.07 -16.84
CA TYR A 157 -10.80 -16.50 -18.13
C TYR A 157 -9.63 -15.69 -18.71
N HIS A 158 -9.73 -15.42 -20.00
CA HIS A 158 -8.83 -14.58 -20.77
C HIS A 158 -9.64 -13.49 -21.46
N TYR A 159 -9.09 -12.29 -21.58
CA TYR A 159 -9.82 -11.15 -22.12
C TYR A 159 -8.92 -10.27 -22.96
N ARG A 160 -9.52 -9.52 -23.89
CA ARG A 160 -8.82 -8.52 -24.69
C ARG A 160 -9.75 -7.39 -25.11
N PHE A 161 -9.13 -6.30 -25.57
CA PHE A 161 -9.81 -5.15 -26.14
C PHE A 161 -9.36 -4.92 -27.59
N THR A 162 -10.24 -4.32 -28.39
CA THR A 162 -9.92 -3.82 -29.74
C THR A 162 -10.38 -2.37 -29.85
N ALA A 163 -9.47 -1.47 -30.20
CA ALA A 163 -9.76 -0.05 -30.39
C ALA A 163 -8.83 0.54 -31.45
N LEU A 164 -9.34 1.47 -32.25
CA LEU A 164 -8.54 2.20 -33.26
C LEU A 164 -7.78 1.28 -34.24
N GLY A 165 -8.31 0.09 -34.52
CA GLY A 165 -7.70 -0.91 -35.42
C GLY A 165 -6.65 -1.80 -34.75
N GLU A 166 -6.32 -1.56 -33.49
CA GLU A 166 -5.33 -2.31 -32.72
C GLU A 166 -5.98 -3.22 -31.68
N ARG A 167 -5.27 -4.28 -31.29
CA ARG A 167 -5.68 -5.20 -30.21
C ARG A 167 -4.77 -5.06 -29.00
N SER A 168 -5.35 -5.14 -27.82
CA SER A 168 -4.59 -5.19 -26.57
C SER A 168 -3.82 -6.51 -26.44
N PRO A 169 -2.83 -6.58 -25.53
CA PRO A 169 -2.41 -7.86 -24.97
C PRO A 169 -3.61 -8.63 -24.42
N VAL A 170 -3.52 -9.97 -24.46
CA VAL A 170 -4.52 -10.84 -23.82
C VAL A 170 -4.23 -10.87 -22.33
N GLY A 171 -5.18 -10.42 -21.53
CA GLY A 171 -5.14 -10.58 -20.08
C GLY A 171 -5.70 -11.93 -19.65
N ARG A 172 -5.32 -12.36 -18.45
CA ARG A 172 -5.86 -13.51 -17.72
C ARG A 172 -6.52 -13.01 -16.44
N THR A 173 -7.60 -13.65 -16.04
CA THR A 173 -8.32 -13.33 -14.82
C THR A 173 -9.02 -14.54 -14.21
N ARG A 174 -9.65 -14.37 -13.05
CA ARG A 174 -10.36 -15.43 -12.33
C ARG A 174 -11.57 -14.87 -11.58
N THR A 175 -12.74 -15.49 -11.75
CA THR A 175 -13.92 -15.23 -10.90
C THR A 175 -13.73 -15.84 -9.51
N LEU A 176 -14.40 -15.29 -8.50
CA LEU A 176 -14.34 -15.86 -7.17
C LEU A 176 -15.05 -17.23 -7.13
N PRO A 177 -14.65 -18.16 -6.26
CA PRO A 177 -15.44 -19.36 -5.99
C PRO A 177 -16.85 -18.96 -5.50
N SER A 178 -17.85 -19.79 -5.77
CA SER A 178 -19.18 -19.55 -5.23
C SER A 178 -19.15 -19.54 -3.70
N PRO A 179 -20.03 -18.81 -2.99
CA PRO A 179 -20.04 -18.74 -1.53
C PRO A 179 -20.16 -20.09 -0.80
N GLU A 180 -20.65 -21.13 -1.48
CA GLU A 180 -20.75 -22.49 -0.92
C GLU A 180 -19.49 -23.34 -1.18
N SER A 181 -18.57 -22.87 -2.03
CA SER A 181 -17.37 -23.58 -2.43
C SER A 181 -16.37 -23.69 -1.29
N GLY A 182 -15.81 -24.88 -1.11
CA GLY A 182 -14.68 -25.15 -0.21
C GLY A 182 -13.32 -25.13 -0.92
N GLU A 183 -13.22 -24.41 -2.04
CA GLU A 183 -11.95 -24.21 -2.73
C GLU A 183 -11.04 -23.27 -1.92
N SER A 184 -9.76 -23.63 -1.80
CA SER A 184 -8.75 -22.77 -1.19
C SER A 184 -8.36 -21.64 -2.14
N MET A 185 -8.01 -20.48 -1.59
CA MET A 185 -7.55 -19.34 -2.39
C MET A 185 -6.18 -18.87 -1.93
N ARG A 186 -5.38 -18.42 -2.89
CA ARG A 186 -4.09 -17.77 -2.63
C ARG A 186 -4.17 -16.28 -2.94
N LEU A 187 -3.88 -15.45 -1.95
CA LEU A 187 -3.88 -13.99 -2.08
C LEU A 187 -2.46 -13.44 -2.05
N ILE A 188 -2.22 -12.42 -2.88
CA ILE A 188 -1.14 -11.46 -2.65
C ILE A 188 -1.73 -10.27 -1.89
N VAL A 189 -1.07 -9.84 -0.82
CA VAL A 189 -1.36 -8.57 -0.14
C VAL A 189 -0.14 -7.68 -0.32
N ALA A 190 -0.33 -6.47 -0.83
CA ALA A 190 0.75 -5.55 -1.15
C ALA A 190 0.35 -4.08 -0.96
N SER A 191 1.33 -3.22 -0.74
CA SER A 191 1.17 -1.76 -0.70
C SER A 191 2.48 -1.06 -1.10
N CYS A 192 2.46 0.26 -1.13
CA CYS A 192 3.67 1.10 -1.09
C CYS A 192 4.69 0.74 -2.19
N GLN A 193 4.36 1.13 -3.43
CA GLN A 193 5.18 0.85 -4.61
C GLN A 193 5.87 2.10 -5.16
N ASN A 194 6.61 2.85 -4.35
CA ASN A 194 7.25 4.08 -4.82
C ASN A 194 8.20 3.84 -6.02
N TYR A 195 7.80 4.37 -7.18
CA TYR A 195 8.54 4.24 -8.43
C TYR A 195 9.99 4.69 -8.32
N GLU A 196 10.27 5.75 -7.55
CA GLU A 196 11.62 6.32 -7.44
C GLU A 196 12.58 5.47 -6.59
N ASP A 197 12.06 4.67 -5.66
CA ASP A 197 12.86 3.99 -4.63
C ASP A 197 13.38 2.63 -5.10
N GLY A 198 12.73 1.98 -6.07
CA GLY A 198 13.18 0.69 -6.58
C GLY A 198 12.51 0.26 -7.88
N LEU A 199 12.94 -0.88 -8.42
CA LEU A 199 12.28 -1.57 -9.54
C LEU A 199 11.18 -2.49 -9.02
N PHE A 200 10.11 -2.66 -9.78
CA PHE A 200 8.94 -3.47 -9.42
C PHE A 200 9.14 -4.99 -9.57
N THR A 201 10.37 -5.46 -9.36
CA THR A 201 10.74 -6.88 -9.47
C THR A 201 9.96 -7.80 -8.53
N ALA A 202 9.44 -7.29 -7.41
CA ALA A 202 8.54 -8.03 -6.51
C ALA A 202 7.28 -8.53 -7.24
N TRP A 203 6.74 -7.76 -8.19
CA TRP A 203 5.56 -8.17 -8.97
C TRP A 203 5.83 -9.37 -9.86
N ARG A 204 7.06 -9.51 -10.39
CA ARG A 204 7.46 -10.69 -11.14
C ARG A 204 7.38 -11.95 -10.28
N ARG A 205 7.94 -11.88 -9.06
CA ARG A 205 7.90 -13.00 -8.12
C ARG A 205 6.48 -13.29 -7.63
N ALA A 206 5.67 -12.25 -7.39
CA ALA A 206 4.27 -12.38 -6.99
C ALA A 206 3.45 -13.20 -8.00
N VAL A 207 3.65 -12.96 -9.29
CA VAL A 207 2.99 -13.75 -10.35
C VAL A 207 3.48 -15.20 -10.36
N GLU A 208 4.78 -15.43 -10.17
CA GLU A 208 5.37 -16.77 -10.14
C GLU A 208 4.89 -17.63 -8.96
N ASP A 209 4.45 -17.02 -7.86
CA ASP A 209 3.85 -17.73 -6.71
C ASP A 209 2.43 -18.27 -6.97
N GLY A 210 1.88 -17.97 -8.14
CA GLY A 210 0.59 -18.48 -8.62
C GLY A 210 -0.62 -18.09 -7.76
N PRO A 211 -0.81 -16.79 -7.44
CA PRO A 211 -1.97 -16.35 -6.68
C PRO A 211 -3.26 -16.34 -7.53
N ASP A 212 -4.38 -16.26 -6.84
CA ASP A 212 -5.71 -16.14 -7.41
C ASP A 212 -6.23 -14.71 -7.43
N LEU A 213 -5.77 -13.86 -6.50
CA LEU A 213 -6.24 -12.50 -6.30
C LEU A 213 -5.13 -11.63 -5.70
N VAL A 214 -5.07 -10.36 -6.12
CA VAL A 214 -4.25 -9.32 -5.48
C VAL A 214 -5.14 -8.42 -4.65
N VAL A 215 -4.78 -8.19 -3.39
CA VAL A 215 -5.34 -7.16 -2.52
C VAL A 215 -4.27 -6.07 -2.36
N PHE A 216 -4.53 -4.90 -2.94
CA PHE A 216 -3.59 -3.78 -2.91
C PHE A 216 -4.10 -2.69 -1.96
N LEU A 217 -3.36 -2.46 -0.88
CA LEU A 217 -3.80 -1.69 0.30
C LEU A 217 -3.51 -0.19 0.22
N GLY A 218 -3.03 0.29 -0.92
CA GLY A 218 -2.80 1.71 -1.18
C GLY A 218 -1.34 2.08 -1.37
N ASP A 219 -1.07 3.37 -1.56
CA ASP A 219 0.19 3.89 -2.08
C ASP A 219 0.56 3.28 -3.44
N TYR A 220 -0.44 3.19 -4.32
CA TYR A 220 -0.28 2.72 -5.70
C TYR A 220 0.57 3.70 -6.50
N ILE A 221 0.43 4.99 -6.23
CA ILE A 221 1.33 6.06 -6.67
C ILE A 221 1.87 6.81 -5.47
N TYR A 222 2.97 7.55 -5.67
CA TYR A 222 3.42 8.58 -4.75
C TYR A 222 3.22 9.96 -5.35
N VAL A 223 2.93 10.96 -4.51
CA VAL A 223 2.60 12.34 -4.90
C VAL A 223 3.55 13.35 -4.27
N ARG A 224 4.85 13.03 -4.35
CA ARG A 224 5.95 13.88 -3.92
C ARG A 224 6.71 14.49 -5.10
N ASP A 225 7.49 15.52 -4.80
CA ASP A 225 8.50 16.04 -5.71
C ASP A 225 9.69 15.05 -5.77
N ALA A 226 10.41 15.07 -6.90
CA ALA A 226 11.50 14.13 -7.14
C ALA A 226 12.57 14.19 -6.05
N ALA A 227 12.96 13.02 -5.52
CA ALA A 227 14.08 12.92 -4.59
C ALA A 227 15.42 13.02 -5.34
N GLY A 228 16.42 13.69 -4.75
CA GLY A 228 17.70 13.94 -5.42
C GLY A 228 18.56 12.69 -5.70
N SER A 229 18.37 11.61 -4.95
CA SER A 229 19.05 10.32 -5.15
C SER A 229 18.01 9.21 -5.34
N ALA A 230 17.52 9.04 -6.57
CA ALA A 230 16.49 8.07 -6.90
C ALA A 230 16.96 7.07 -7.97
N VAL A 231 16.48 5.81 -7.87
CA VAL A 231 16.79 4.73 -8.83
C VAL A 231 16.13 5.01 -10.17
N ARG A 232 14.90 5.53 -10.11
CA ARG A 232 14.11 6.05 -11.22
C ARG A 232 13.60 7.43 -10.86
N THR A 233 13.04 8.17 -11.82
CA THR A 233 12.49 9.51 -11.54
C THR A 233 11.03 9.60 -11.96
N HIS A 234 10.23 10.36 -11.21
CA HIS A 234 8.89 10.76 -11.65
C HIS A 234 8.91 11.69 -12.86
N GLY A 235 10.02 12.39 -13.12
CA GLY A 235 10.16 13.30 -14.27
C GLY A 235 9.23 14.52 -14.25
N ALA A 236 8.47 14.73 -13.17
CA ALA A 236 7.53 15.83 -13.00
C ALA A 236 7.33 16.15 -11.50
N PRO A 237 6.94 17.39 -11.14
CA PRO A 237 6.57 17.74 -9.77
C PRO A 237 5.40 16.92 -9.23
N ALA A 238 5.13 17.06 -7.93
CA ALA A 238 3.94 16.50 -7.29
C ALA A 238 2.65 16.95 -8.03
N PRO A 239 1.76 16.02 -8.41
CA PRO A 239 0.56 16.34 -9.19
C PRO A 239 -0.47 17.11 -8.37
N ARG A 240 -1.16 18.05 -9.02
CA ARG A 240 -2.25 18.86 -8.43
C ARG A 240 -3.51 18.86 -9.28
N THR A 241 -3.38 18.70 -10.58
CA THR A 241 -4.48 18.64 -11.55
C THR A 241 -4.74 17.22 -12.01
N LEU A 242 -5.95 16.95 -12.51
CA LEU A 242 -6.33 15.62 -13.01
C LEU A 242 -5.35 15.09 -14.07
N GLU A 243 -4.90 15.96 -14.97
CA GLU A 243 -3.95 15.61 -16.01
C GLU A 243 -2.58 15.20 -15.45
N GLU A 244 -2.10 15.88 -14.40
CA GLU A 244 -0.86 15.53 -13.73
C GLU A 244 -0.98 14.19 -12.97
N TYR A 245 -2.12 13.94 -12.31
CA TYR A 245 -2.38 12.63 -11.69
C TYR A 245 -2.47 11.51 -12.74
N ARG A 246 -3.16 11.74 -13.87
CA ARG A 246 -3.23 10.79 -14.99
C ARG A 246 -1.84 10.40 -15.49
N ARG A 247 -0.92 11.37 -15.63
CA ARG A 247 0.48 11.11 -16.00
C ARG A 247 1.22 10.32 -14.94
N ARG A 248 1.05 10.67 -13.65
CA ARG A 248 1.66 9.95 -12.52
C ARG A 248 1.22 8.48 -12.48
N TYR A 249 -0.07 8.20 -12.58
CA TYR A 249 -0.58 6.83 -12.65
C TYR A 249 -0.09 6.09 -13.88
N SER A 250 -0.09 6.75 -15.04
CA SER A 250 0.37 6.12 -16.29
C SER A 250 1.85 5.77 -16.21
N LEU A 251 2.69 6.59 -15.56
CA LEU A 251 4.11 6.30 -15.35
C LEU A 251 4.30 5.00 -14.55
N TYR A 252 3.58 4.86 -13.43
CA TYR A 252 3.66 3.66 -12.61
C TYR A 252 3.16 2.44 -13.37
N THR A 253 2.01 2.58 -14.03
CA THR A 253 1.35 1.49 -14.78
C THR A 253 2.09 1.12 -16.08
N ALA A 254 3.02 1.96 -16.55
CA ALA A 254 3.88 1.63 -17.69
C ALA A 254 4.99 0.62 -17.33
N ASP A 255 5.22 0.33 -16.05
CA ASP A 255 6.23 -0.64 -15.63
C ASP A 255 5.85 -2.06 -16.11
N PRO A 256 6.76 -2.80 -16.78
CA PRO A 256 6.46 -4.09 -17.38
C PRO A 256 6.16 -5.19 -16.36
N ASP A 257 6.80 -5.18 -15.19
CA ASP A 257 6.53 -6.18 -14.14
C ASP A 257 5.14 -5.94 -13.53
N LEU A 258 4.74 -4.66 -13.35
CA LEU A 258 3.40 -4.31 -12.91
C LEU A 258 2.33 -4.59 -13.96
N GLN A 259 2.58 -4.31 -15.26
CA GLN A 259 1.65 -4.69 -16.32
C GLN A 259 1.46 -6.20 -16.40
N ALA A 260 2.53 -6.99 -16.24
CA ALA A 260 2.43 -8.44 -16.23
C ALA A 260 1.54 -8.93 -15.07
N ALA A 261 1.70 -8.36 -13.87
CA ALA A 261 0.88 -8.69 -12.71
C ALA A 261 -0.59 -8.26 -12.88
N ARG A 262 -0.84 -7.03 -13.31
CA ARG A 262 -2.19 -6.50 -13.59
C ARG A 262 -2.91 -7.26 -14.69
N GLY A 263 -2.18 -7.63 -15.74
CA GLY A 263 -2.71 -8.39 -16.86
C GLY A 263 -2.99 -9.85 -16.54
N SER A 264 -2.46 -10.42 -15.45
CA SER A 264 -2.54 -11.87 -15.17
C SER A 264 -3.49 -12.26 -14.04
N LEU A 265 -3.91 -11.30 -13.21
CA LEU A 265 -4.63 -11.51 -11.96
C LEU A 265 -5.79 -10.51 -11.82
N PRO A 266 -6.88 -10.88 -11.12
CA PRO A 266 -7.83 -9.91 -10.62
C PRO A 266 -7.24 -9.11 -9.44
N TRP A 267 -7.55 -7.81 -9.39
CA TRP A 267 -7.09 -6.89 -8.35
C TRP A 267 -8.27 -6.31 -7.56
N VAL A 268 -8.14 -6.29 -6.25
CA VAL A 268 -8.99 -5.57 -5.31
C VAL A 268 -8.14 -4.46 -4.74
N THR A 269 -8.32 -3.25 -5.26
CA THR A 269 -7.52 -2.08 -4.89
C THR A 269 -8.33 -1.15 -4.00
N VAL A 270 -7.66 -0.62 -2.99
CA VAL A 270 -8.09 0.54 -2.20
C VAL A 270 -6.94 1.55 -2.18
N TRP A 271 -7.24 2.84 -2.03
CA TRP A 271 -6.20 3.86 -1.88
C TRP A 271 -5.68 3.92 -0.45
N ASP A 272 -4.54 4.58 -0.31
CA ASP A 272 -4.07 5.16 0.93
C ASP A 272 -3.84 6.68 0.74
N ASP A 273 -2.94 7.31 1.47
CA ASP A 273 -2.76 8.77 1.45
C ASP A 273 -2.09 9.26 0.17
N ASN A 274 -1.09 8.54 -0.33
CA ASN A 274 -0.28 8.99 -1.45
C ASN A 274 -1.00 8.98 -2.80
N GLU A 275 -2.20 8.42 -2.88
CA GLU A 275 -3.09 8.65 -4.02
C GLU A 275 -3.51 10.12 -4.14
N VAL A 276 -3.52 10.88 -3.03
CA VAL A 276 -3.91 12.30 -2.99
C VAL A 276 -2.76 13.19 -2.55
N ARG A 277 -2.32 13.06 -1.29
CA ARG A 277 -1.23 13.81 -0.64
C ARG A 277 -0.87 13.10 0.67
N SER A 278 0.40 13.19 1.07
CA SER A 278 0.88 12.61 2.34
C SER A 278 -0.07 12.96 3.48
N ASP A 279 -0.44 11.93 4.25
CA ASP A 279 -1.18 11.97 5.50
C ASP A 279 -2.56 12.64 5.38
N TYR A 280 -3.18 12.64 4.18
CA TYR A 280 -4.45 13.35 4.01
C TYR A 280 -5.58 12.72 4.84
N ALA A 281 -6.37 13.59 5.46
CA ALA A 281 -7.66 13.22 6.05
C ALA A 281 -8.75 13.87 5.21
N GLY A 282 -9.70 13.07 4.73
CA GLY A 282 -10.78 13.57 3.88
C GLY A 282 -11.72 14.51 4.62
N GLY A 283 -12.11 14.20 5.86
CA GLY A 283 -12.99 15.04 6.67
C GLY A 283 -14.26 15.52 5.94
N PRO A 284 -14.88 16.63 6.38
CA PRO A 284 -16.05 17.18 5.69
C PRO A 284 -15.65 17.98 4.44
N GLY A 285 -15.62 17.30 3.29
CA GLY A 285 -15.60 17.91 1.97
C GLY A 285 -14.37 17.57 1.13
N ILE A 286 -14.57 17.50 -0.19
CA ILE A 286 -13.53 17.15 -1.16
C ILE A 286 -13.14 18.41 -1.93
N ASP A 287 -11.87 18.78 -1.83
CA ASP A 287 -11.29 19.87 -2.63
C ASP A 287 -11.00 19.43 -4.07
N ASP A 288 -10.73 20.40 -4.96
CA ASP A 288 -10.49 20.14 -6.39
C ASP A 288 -9.32 19.17 -6.63
N ARG A 289 -8.28 19.18 -5.77
CA ARG A 289 -7.12 18.29 -5.89
C ARG A 289 -7.49 16.87 -5.48
N THR A 290 -8.23 16.71 -4.39
CA THR A 290 -8.73 15.40 -3.94
C THR A 290 -9.68 14.80 -4.98
N LEU A 291 -10.58 15.60 -5.57
CA LEU A 291 -11.44 15.11 -6.65
C LEU A 291 -10.61 14.70 -7.88
N ALA A 292 -9.62 15.49 -8.26
CA ALA A 292 -8.71 15.14 -9.36
C ALA A 292 -7.96 13.82 -9.11
N ALA A 293 -7.48 13.60 -7.88
CA ALA A 293 -6.82 12.38 -7.45
C ALA A 293 -7.75 11.17 -7.50
N TYR A 294 -8.95 11.27 -6.92
CA TYR A 294 -9.94 10.19 -6.93
C TYR A 294 -10.35 9.80 -8.34
N ARG A 295 -10.61 10.80 -9.21
CA ARG A 295 -10.92 10.54 -10.62
C ARG A 295 -9.77 9.82 -11.31
N ALA A 296 -8.53 10.26 -11.12
CA ALA A 296 -7.38 9.57 -11.70
C ALA A 296 -7.21 8.14 -11.16
N TRP A 297 -7.41 7.90 -9.87
CA TRP A 297 -7.40 6.56 -9.28
C TRP A 297 -8.44 5.65 -9.95
N TRP A 298 -9.68 6.14 -10.06
CA TRP A 298 -10.78 5.40 -10.71
C TRP A 298 -10.44 5.09 -12.18
N GLU A 299 -9.92 6.07 -12.92
CA GLU A 299 -9.52 5.91 -14.34
C GLU A 299 -8.40 4.88 -14.53
N HIS A 300 -7.62 4.54 -13.49
CA HIS A 300 -6.46 3.65 -13.55
C HIS A 300 -6.59 2.35 -12.77
N THR A 301 -7.73 2.08 -12.15
CA THR A 301 -7.95 0.86 -11.35
C THR A 301 -9.16 0.08 -11.86
N PRO A 302 -9.10 -1.26 -11.85
CA PRO A 302 -10.20 -2.12 -12.30
C PRO A 302 -11.28 -2.25 -11.22
N THR A 303 -11.87 -1.13 -10.80
CA THR A 303 -12.88 -1.07 -9.72
C THR A 303 -14.31 -1.12 -10.25
N ARG A 304 -15.23 -1.69 -9.45
CA ARG A 304 -16.69 -1.59 -9.63
C ARG A 304 -17.27 -0.28 -9.13
N SER A 305 -16.51 0.48 -8.35
CA SER A 305 -16.99 1.75 -7.80
C SER A 305 -17.45 2.69 -8.92
N PRO A 306 -18.50 3.48 -8.68
CA PRO A 306 -18.92 4.50 -9.64
C PRO A 306 -17.81 5.56 -9.79
N ALA A 307 -17.88 6.32 -10.89
CA ALA A 307 -16.98 7.44 -11.10
C ALA A 307 -17.09 8.45 -9.93
N PRO A 308 -15.96 8.92 -9.36
CA PRO A 308 -16.00 9.84 -8.22
C PRO A 308 -16.62 11.19 -8.54
N THR A 309 -17.34 11.74 -7.57
CA THR A 309 -17.94 13.08 -7.62
C THR A 309 -17.41 13.96 -6.49
N ALA A 310 -17.86 15.22 -6.42
CA ALA A 310 -17.48 16.13 -5.34
C ALA A 310 -18.02 15.69 -3.97
N GLU A 311 -18.99 14.78 -3.94
CA GLU A 311 -19.49 14.13 -2.73
C GLU A 311 -18.64 12.92 -2.30
N GLY A 312 -17.71 12.48 -3.14
CA GLY A 312 -16.80 11.36 -2.90
C GLY A 312 -17.18 10.12 -3.70
N VAL A 313 -16.66 8.98 -3.24
CA VAL A 313 -16.98 7.67 -3.80
C VAL A 313 -16.89 6.63 -2.69
N THR A 314 -17.75 5.62 -2.75
CA THR A 314 -17.63 4.45 -1.87
C THR A 314 -16.70 3.44 -2.52
N ILE A 315 -15.57 3.18 -1.87
CA ILE A 315 -14.61 2.15 -2.30
C ILE A 315 -14.44 1.03 -1.27
N HIS A 316 -14.93 1.21 -0.03
CA HIS A 316 -15.03 0.09 0.89
C HIS A 316 -16.08 -0.92 0.40
N ARG A 317 -15.77 -2.21 0.51
CA ARG A 317 -16.60 -3.30 -0.02
C ARG A 317 -16.24 -4.63 0.63
N GLN A 318 -17.13 -5.61 0.50
CA GLN A 318 -16.91 -6.97 0.96
C GLN A 318 -16.95 -7.94 -0.22
N LEU A 319 -16.07 -8.95 -0.19
CA LEU A 319 -16.02 -10.05 -1.16
C LEU A 319 -16.06 -11.38 -0.41
N SER A 320 -16.83 -12.34 -0.92
CA SER A 320 -16.85 -13.71 -0.36
C SER A 320 -15.87 -14.60 -1.11
N LEU A 321 -14.87 -15.10 -0.39
CA LEU A 321 -13.82 -15.98 -0.90
C LEU A 321 -14.22 -17.43 -0.63
N GLY A 322 -15.26 -17.88 -1.34
CA GLY A 322 -15.93 -19.14 -1.06
C GLY A 322 -16.58 -19.18 0.33
N ARG A 323 -16.66 -20.37 0.91
CA ARG A 323 -17.28 -20.59 2.24
C ARG A 323 -16.37 -20.23 3.42
N PHE A 324 -15.09 -19.99 3.16
CA PHE A 324 -14.08 -19.95 4.22
C PHE A 324 -13.77 -18.55 4.70
N ALA A 325 -13.75 -17.55 3.81
CA ALA A 325 -13.40 -16.20 4.20
C ALA A 325 -14.31 -15.15 3.58
N ASP A 326 -14.67 -14.15 4.37
CA ASP A 326 -15.13 -12.86 3.86
C ASP A 326 -13.97 -11.88 3.93
N LEU A 327 -13.69 -11.19 2.84
CA LEU A 327 -12.71 -10.11 2.75
C LEU A 327 -13.43 -8.76 2.79
N TRP A 328 -13.26 -8.04 3.89
CA TRP A 328 -13.74 -6.67 4.09
C TRP A 328 -12.62 -5.69 3.77
N VAL A 329 -12.77 -4.91 2.72
CA VAL A 329 -11.79 -3.88 2.31
C VAL A 329 -12.29 -2.52 2.78
N LEU A 330 -11.47 -1.81 3.58
CA LEU A 330 -11.85 -0.54 4.21
C LEU A 330 -11.19 0.65 3.52
N ASP A 331 -11.90 1.77 3.46
CA ASP A 331 -11.33 3.10 3.19
C ASP A 331 -10.96 3.76 4.51
N GLY A 332 -9.67 3.91 4.77
CA GLY A 332 -9.12 4.53 5.98
C GLY A 332 -8.79 6.01 5.83
N ARG A 333 -9.10 6.66 4.70
CA ARG A 333 -8.66 8.05 4.43
C ARG A 333 -9.80 9.02 4.12
N GLN A 334 -10.79 8.65 3.32
CA GLN A 334 -11.82 9.59 2.87
C GLN A 334 -12.69 10.12 4.03
N TYR A 335 -12.88 9.32 5.07
CA TYR A 335 -13.85 9.61 6.13
C TYR A 335 -13.22 9.94 7.49
N ARG A 336 -11.88 9.83 7.61
CA ARG A 336 -11.18 10.06 8.88
C ARG A 336 -11.12 11.54 9.25
N ASP A 337 -11.08 11.80 10.54
CA ASP A 337 -10.71 13.11 11.07
C ASP A 337 -9.22 13.40 10.87
N PRO A 338 -8.81 14.68 10.81
CA PRO A 338 -7.39 15.04 10.70
C PRO A 338 -6.58 14.59 11.92
N GLY A 339 -5.28 14.39 11.70
CA GLY A 339 -4.28 14.27 12.76
C GLY A 339 -4.31 15.50 13.67
N VAL A 340 -4.06 15.29 14.95
CA VAL A 340 -4.18 16.31 16.01
C VAL A 340 -2.88 16.50 16.79
N CYS A 341 -1.83 15.76 16.44
CA CYS A 341 -0.58 15.80 17.16
C CYS A 341 0.45 16.76 16.61
N GLU A 342 1.08 17.49 17.53
CA GLU A 342 2.26 18.29 17.25
C GLU A 342 3.50 17.37 17.20
N PRO A 343 4.32 17.42 16.13
CA PRO A 343 5.51 16.60 15.99
C PRO A 343 6.56 16.87 17.08
N ILE A 344 6.99 15.84 17.83
CA ILE A 344 8.01 15.96 18.90
C ILE A 344 9.42 15.59 18.41
N VAL A 345 9.59 14.95 17.26
CA VAL A 345 10.91 14.43 16.80
C VAL A 345 11.21 14.58 15.31
N GLY A 346 10.64 15.57 14.62
CA GLY A 346 10.81 15.71 13.16
C GLY A 346 10.22 14.55 12.34
N LEU A 347 9.63 13.56 13.01
CA LEU A 347 8.64 12.64 12.48
C LEU A 347 7.27 13.33 12.65
N PRO A 348 6.58 13.68 11.56
CA PRO A 348 5.20 14.15 11.61
C PRO A 348 4.32 13.19 12.43
N GLY A 349 3.34 13.74 13.15
CA GLY A 349 2.36 12.95 13.89
C GLY A 349 2.81 12.32 15.21
N VAL A 350 4.12 12.34 15.52
CA VAL A 350 4.66 11.75 16.76
C VAL A 350 4.61 12.71 17.95
N GLY A 351 3.54 12.68 18.75
CA GLY A 351 3.35 13.60 19.88
C GLY A 351 2.42 13.12 21.00
N ALA A 352 2.33 13.89 22.10
CA ALA A 352 1.37 13.70 23.19
C ALA A 352 0.26 14.75 23.14
N CYS A 353 -0.98 14.32 22.93
CA CYS A 353 -2.05 15.20 22.47
C CYS A 353 -3.36 14.82 23.18
N PRO A 354 -3.84 15.61 24.16
CA PRO A 354 -5.08 15.33 24.87
C PRO A 354 -6.31 15.17 23.96
N GLU A 355 -6.29 15.82 22.80
CA GLU A 355 -7.35 15.81 21.78
C GLU A 355 -7.56 14.42 21.16
N MET A 356 -6.58 13.52 21.22
CA MET A 356 -6.74 12.14 20.74
C MET A 356 -7.74 11.33 21.55
N ALA A 357 -7.96 11.68 22.82
CA ALA A 357 -8.89 10.99 23.70
C ALA A 357 -10.37 11.37 23.43
N ALA A 358 -10.64 12.23 22.45
CA ALA A 358 -12.00 12.58 22.04
C ALA A 358 -12.74 11.35 21.47
N GLU A 359 -13.86 11.00 22.11
CA GLU A 359 -14.66 9.80 21.79
C GLU A 359 -15.30 9.83 20.40
N ASP A 360 -15.57 11.03 19.88
CA ASP A 360 -16.22 11.27 18.60
C ASP A 360 -15.25 11.26 17.42
N ARG A 361 -13.93 11.18 17.66
CA ARG A 361 -12.97 11.02 16.56
C ARG A 361 -13.14 9.68 15.86
N THR A 362 -12.97 9.70 14.54
CA THR A 362 -13.18 8.52 13.69
C THR A 362 -12.11 8.34 12.62
N MET A 363 -11.78 7.07 12.33
CA MET A 363 -10.94 6.65 11.21
C MET A 363 -11.77 6.31 9.96
N LEU A 364 -12.96 5.73 10.14
CA LEU A 364 -13.76 5.19 9.02
C LEU A 364 -15.02 6.01 8.74
N GLY A 365 -15.38 6.96 9.60
CA GLY A 365 -16.70 7.59 9.58
C GLY A 365 -17.80 6.66 10.12
N ALA A 366 -18.88 7.26 10.62
CA ALA A 366 -19.95 6.52 11.31
C ALA A 366 -20.65 5.47 10.42
N GLU A 367 -20.81 5.75 9.13
CA GLU A 367 -21.50 4.85 8.19
C GLU A 367 -20.69 3.59 7.93
N GLN A 368 -19.39 3.71 7.65
CA GLN A 368 -18.51 2.57 7.41
C GLN A 368 -18.24 1.78 8.70
N GLU A 369 -18.11 2.44 9.86
CA GLU A 369 -18.02 1.75 11.16
C GLU A 369 -19.26 0.88 11.43
N LEU A 370 -20.46 1.42 11.17
CA LEU A 370 -21.72 0.67 11.33
C LEU A 370 -21.84 -0.48 10.32
N TRP A 371 -21.48 -0.23 9.06
CA TRP A 371 -21.47 -1.25 8.00
C TRP A 371 -20.56 -2.41 8.36
N LEU A 372 -19.32 -2.13 8.78
CA LEU A 372 -18.35 -3.16 9.18
C LEU A 372 -18.85 -3.96 10.39
N ARG A 373 -19.26 -3.29 11.47
CA ARG A 373 -19.75 -3.97 12.67
C ARG A 373 -20.93 -4.89 12.36
N THR A 374 -21.93 -4.38 11.65
CA THR A 374 -23.11 -5.16 11.26
C THR A 374 -22.73 -6.32 10.35
N GLY A 375 -21.76 -6.12 9.46
CA GLY A 375 -21.22 -7.14 8.59
C GLY A 375 -20.53 -8.29 9.34
N LEU A 376 -19.63 -7.94 10.26
CA LEU A 376 -18.91 -8.90 11.10
C LEU A 376 -19.87 -9.71 11.99
N GLU A 377 -20.86 -9.05 12.59
CA GLU A 377 -21.89 -9.71 13.42
C GLU A 377 -22.73 -10.74 12.63
N ASN A 378 -22.94 -10.50 11.33
CA ASN A 378 -23.77 -11.35 10.48
C ASN A 378 -22.97 -12.35 9.63
N SER A 379 -21.63 -12.24 9.58
CA SER A 379 -20.79 -13.15 8.79
C SER A 379 -20.85 -14.56 9.36
N THR A 380 -21.06 -15.53 8.46
CA THR A 380 -21.06 -16.96 8.79
C THR A 380 -19.81 -17.68 8.27
N SER A 381 -18.90 -16.94 7.62
CA SER A 381 -17.61 -17.44 7.13
C SER A 381 -16.71 -17.86 8.29
N VAL A 382 -15.74 -18.74 8.00
CA VAL A 382 -14.78 -19.21 9.02
C VAL A 382 -13.82 -18.08 9.43
N TRP A 383 -13.42 -17.25 8.47
CA TRP A 383 -12.52 -16.12 8.64
C TRP A 383 -13.18 -14.83 8.19
N GLN A 384 -13.00 -13.77 8.97
CA GLN A 384 -13.37 -12.40 8.61
C GLN A 384 -12.07 -11.62 8.45
N ILE A 385 -11.62 -11.48 7.20
CA ILE A 385 -10.38 -10.78 6.88
C ILE A 385 -10.72 -9.32 6.67
N VAL A 386 -10.16 -8.43 7.49
CA VAL A 386 -10.27 -6.98 7.37
C VAL A 386 -8.98 -6.45 6.76
N ALA A 387 -9.06 -6.01 5.51
CA ALA A 387 -7.96 -5.45 4.75
C ALA A 387 -8.07 -3.93 4.70
N GLN A 388 -7.04 -3.23 5.19
CA GLN A 388 -7.04 -1.78 5.31
C GLN A 388 -5.61 -1.21 5.29
N GLN A 389 -5.48 0.10 5.35
CA GLN A 389 -4.25 0.83 5.05
C GLN A 389 -3.23 0.81 6.19
N THR A 390 -3.64 1.22 7.39
CA THR A 390 -2.73 1.68 8.45
C THR A 390 -2.69 0.74 9.66
N VAL A 391 -1.57 0.64 10.36
CA VAL A 391 -1.37 -0.33 11.44
C VAL A 391 -2.37 -0.12 12.59
N VAL A 392 -3.04 -1.21 12.99
CA VAL A 392 -4.02 -1.29 14.08
C VAL A 392 -3.35 -1.61 15.42
N SER A 393 -2.21 -2.29 15.42
CA SER A 393 -1.45 -2.61 16.64
C SER A 393 -1.00 -1.36 17.40
N ASP A 394 -0.86 -1.50 18.72
CA ASP A 394 -0.31 -0.41 19.54
C ASP A 394 1.18 -0.33 19.26
N MET A 395 1.62 0.83 18.77
CA MET A 395 3.00 1.19 18.52
C MET A 395 3.39 2.45 19.30
N SER A 396 2.59 2.84 20.30
CA SER A 396 2.84 4.01 21.12
C SER A 396 4.09 3.85 21.99
N VAL A 397 4.82 4.93 22.21
CA VAL A 397 6.06 4.90 22.99
C VAL A 397 5.95 5.88 24.14
N THR A 398 6.12 5.39 25.36
CA THR A 398 6.04 6.24 26.56
C THR A 398 7.42 6.72 27.01
N PHE A 399 7.61 8.03 27.03
CA PHE A 399 8.79 8.72 27.55
C PHE A 399 8.43 9.53 28.80
N GLY A 400 8.68 8.96 29.99
CA GLY A 400 8.29 9.59 31.25
C GLY A 400 6.77 9.72 31.37
N ASN A 401 6.25 10.95 31.31
CA ASN A 401 4.81 11.24 31.35
C ASN A 401 4.22 11.54 29.95
N THR A 402 5.02 11.42 28.90
CA THR A 402 4.64 11.74 27.52
C THR A 402 4.44 10.43 26.75
N VAL A 403 3.28 10.24 26.14
CA VAL A 403 3.04 9.15 25.19
C VAL A 403 3.21 9.71 23.79
N ALA A 404 4.11 9.13 23.02
CA ALA A 404 4.32 9.45 21.61
C ALA A 404 3.61 8.38 20.76
N VAL A 405 2.76 8.80 19.83
CA VAL A 405 2.03 7.90 18.92
C VAL A 405 2.22 8.34 17.49
N ASN A 406 2.09 7.47 16.49
CA ASN A 406 1.88 7.96 15.12
C ASN A 406 0.39 8.28 14.93
N ASP A 407 0.03 9.56 14.88
CA ASP A 407 -1.37 9.98 14.79
C ASP A 407 -2.01 9.81 13.40
N ASP A 408 -1.23 9.39 12.40
CA ASP A 408 -1.71 8.95 11.10
C ASP A 408 -2.25 7.50 11.14
N GLN A 409 -1.76 6.70 12.10
CA GLN A 409 -2.16 5.30 12.31
C GLN A 409 -3.33 5.20 13.30
N TRP A 410 -3.77 3.96 13.60
CA TRP A 410 -4.87 3.75 14.55
C TRP A 410 -4.56 4.19 15.99
N ASP A 411 -3.28 4.31 16.38
CA ASP A 411 -2.89 4.91 17.67
C ASP A 411 -3.28 6.38 17.79
N GLY A 412 -3.42 7.07 16.65
CA GLY A 412 -4.00 8.40 16.60
C GLY A 412 -5.47 8.43 16.98
N PHE A 413 -6.18 7.31 16.93
CA PHE A 413 -7.65 7.24 17.07
C PHE A 413 -8.08 6.20 18.11
N PRO A 414 -7.66 6.33 19.39
CA PRO A 414 -7.82 5.27 20.39
C PRO A 414 -9.29 4.87 20.63
N ALA A 415 -10.23 5.82 20.62
CA ALA A 415 -11.65 5.53 20.75
C ALA A 415 -12.21 4.74 19.55
N ALA A 416 -11.87 5.14 18.32
CA ALA A 416 -12.26 4.43 17.11
C ALA A 416 -11.61 3.04 17.01
N ARG A 417 -10.33 2.95 17.36
CA ARG A 417 -9.57 1.69 17.47
C ARG A 417 -10.24 0.74 18.44
N ARG A 418 -10.67 1.21 19.61
CA ARG A 418 -11.42 0.39 20.57
C ARG A 418 -12.73 -0.14 19.95
N ARG A 419 -13.51 0.70 19.27
CA ARG A 419 -14.77 0.27 18.60
C ARG A 419 -14.52 -0.77 17.50
N LEU A 420 -13.42 -0.65 16.74
CA LEU A 420 -12.99 -1.66 15.78
C LEU A 420 -12.66 -2.98 16.50
N LEU A 421 -11.83 -2.94 17.54
CA LEU A 421 -11.43 -4.13 18.30
C LEU A 421 -12.63 -4.83 18.96
N GLU A 422 -13.60 -4.07 19.47
CA GLU A 422 -14.86 -4.61 20.01
C GLU A 422 -15.67 -5.33 18.91
N SER A 423 -15.71 -4.78 17.70
CA SER A 423 -16.38 -5.41 16.55
C SER A 423 -15.65 -6.67 16.08
N LEU A 424 -14.31 -6.66 16.06
CA LEU A 424 -13.49 -7.83 15.73
C LEU A 424 -13.63 -8.93 16.78
N ALA A 425 -13.66 -8.59 18.08
CA ALA A 425 -13.80 -9.55 19.17
C ALA A 425 -15.15 -10.30 19.15
N ALA A 426 -16.16 -9.74 18.49
CA ALA A 426 -17.45 -10.39 18.27
C ALA A 426 -17.45 -11.35 17.06
N ALA A 427 -16.48 -11.22 16.14
CA ALA A 427 -16.36 -12.08 14.97
C ALA A 427 -15.74 -13.45 15.33
N PRO A 428 -16.13 -14.53 14.66
CA PRO A 428 -15.64 -15.87 14.98
C PRO A 428 -14.16 -16.11 14.63
N GLY A 429 -13.66 -15.48 13.56
CA GLY A 429 -12.29 -15.64 13.08
C GLY A 429 -11.73 -14.36 12.44
N PRO A 430 -11.62 -13.24 13.18
CA PRO A 430 -11.08 -12.00 12.64
C PRO A 430 -9.59 -12.14 12.32
N VAL A 431 -9.17 -11.56 11.19
CA VAL A 431 -7.77 -11.35 10.80
C VAL A 431 -7.66 -9.94 10.23
N VAL A 432 -6.60 -9.21 10.56
CA VAL A 432 -6.35 -7.87 9.99
C VAL A 432 -5.14 -7.91 9.07
N LEU A 433 -5.28 -7.27 7.90
CA LEU A 433 -4.21 -7.03 6.94
C LEU A 433 -3.99 -5.51 6.80
N SER A 434 -2.74 -5.09 6.90
CA SER A 434 -2.35 -3.66 6.93
C SER A 434 -1.13 -3.41 6.04
N GLY A 435 -0.82 -2.14 5.73
CA GLY A 435 0.35 -1.70 4.96
C GLY A 435 0.98 -0.44 5.56
N ASP A 436 1.18 0.59 4.73
CA ASP A 436 1.66 1.96 5.07
C ASP A 436 3.09 2.07 5.61
N ILE A 437 3.47 1.33 6.66
CA ILE A 437 4.71 1.57 7.43
C ILE A 437 6.01 1.09 6.75
N HIS A 438 5.95 0.68 5.48
CA HIS A 438 7.10 0.20 4.68
C HIS A 438 7.92 -0.92 5.33
N ALA A 439 7.29 -1.76 6.14
CA ALA A 439 7.91 -2.86 6.87
C ALA A 439 6.95 -4.05 6.97
N GLY A 440 7.50 -5.26 6.93
CA GLY A 440 6.75 -6.46 7.27
C GLY A 440 6.60 -6.55 8.79
N MET A 441 5.40 -6.79 9.31
CA MET A 441 5.18 -6.93 10.76
C MET A 441 4.09 -7.95 11.04
N THR A 442 4.24 -8.68 12.15
CA THR A 442 3.17 -9.52 12.69
C THR A 442 2.92 -9.19 14.15
N ALA A 443 1.64 -9.06 14.52
CA ALA A 443 1.24 -8.72 15.87
C ALA A 443 -0.06 -9.41 16.28
N GLU A 444 -0.31 -9.52 17.58
CA GLU A 444 -1.61 -9.92 18.13
C GLU A 444 -2.34 -8.67 18.63
N LEU A 445 -3.50 -8.36 18.06
CA LEU A 445 -4.35 -7.28 18.52
C LEU A 445 -5.00 -7.67 19.84
N GLU A 446 -4.99 -6.74 20.80
CA GLU A 446 -5.55 -6.97 22.13
C GLU A 446 -6.63 -5.93 22.49
N LEU A 447 -7.68 -6.39 23.18
CA LEU A 447 -8.68 -5.53 23.80
C LEU A 447 -8.72 -5.81 25.31
N ASP A 448 -8.44 -4.78 26.11
CA ASP A 448 -8.37 -4.87 27.57
C ASP A 448 -7.43 -6.02 28.05
N GLY A 449 -6.32 -6.22 27.33
CA GLY A 449 -5.30 -7.26 27.58
C GLY A 449 -5.69 -8.67 27.13
N ASN A 450 -6.77 -8.83 26.35
CA ASN A 450 -7.19 -10.11 25.80
C ASN A 450 -6.93 -10.16 24.29
N PRO A 451 -6.35 -11.23 23.74
CA PRO A 451 -6.17 -11.42 22.30
C PRO A 451 -7.50 -11.39 21.53
N VAL A 452 -7.53 -10.62 20.44
CA VAL A 452 -8.70 -10.40 19.56
C VAL A 452 -8.46 -11.02 18.20
N ALA A 453 -7.41 -10.59 17.49
CA ALA A 453 -7.12 -10.98 16.11
C ALA A 453 -5.62 -10.84 15.81
N PRO A 454 -5.03 -11.71 14.98
CA PRO A 454 -3.72 -11.43 14.41
C PRO A 454 -3.80 -10.28 13.40
N GLU A 455 -2.78 -9.43 13.41
CA GLU A 455 -2.52 -8.44 12.37
C GLU A 455 -1.25 -8.82 11.59
N PHE A 456 -1.37 -8.84 10.26
CA PHE A 456 -0.25 -9.00 9.34
C PHE A 456 -0.08 -7.73 8.52
N VAL A 457 1.06 -7.09 8.68
CA VAL A 457 1.42 -5.89 7.93
C VAL A 457 2.31 -6.29 6.76
N THR A 458 1.89 -5.95 5.55
CA THR A 458 2.67 -6.22 4.35
C THR A 458 3.86 -5.27 4.28
N PRO A 459 5.06 -5.76 3.90
CA PRO A 459 6.14 -4.86 3.52
C PRO A 459 5.75 -4.06 2.26
N SER A 460 6.50 -3.00 1.99
CA SER A 460 6.37 -2.24 0.77
C SER A 460 6.89 -3.04 -0.43
N ILE A 461 6.28 -2.82 -1.61
CA ILE A 461 6.82 -3.34 -2.88
C ILE A 461 8.18 -2.73 -3.18
N THR A 462 8.35 -1.43 -2.89
CA THR A 462 9.61 -0.70 -3.14
C THR A 462 9.87 0.48 -2.21
N SER A 463 8.83 1.07 -1.59
CA SER A 463 9.00 2.31 -0.83
C SER A 463 9.96 2.14 0.34
N ALA A 464 10.97 3.01 0.40
CA ALA A 464 12.02 2.91 1.41
C ALA A 464 11.64 3.63 2.71
N LEU A 465 12.18 3.14 3.83
CA LEU A 465 12.21 3.85 5.09
C LEU A 465 13.40 4.79 5.16
N SER A 466 13.22 5.97 5.77
CA SER A 466 14.36 6.78 6.20
C SER A 466 15.03 6.12 7.42
N ASP A 467 16.33 6.38 7.63
CA ASP A 467 17.08 5.84 8.78
C ASP A 467 16.40 6.17 10.13
N VAL A 468 15.83 7.38 10.24
CA VAL A 468 15.13 7.84 11.45
C VAL A 468 13.83 7.07 11.64
N ALA A 469 13.03 6.92 10.58
CA ALA A 469 11.79 6.16 10.62
C ALA A 469 12.05 4.69 10.97
N ASN A 470 13.06 4.08 10.35
CA ASN A 470 13.50 2.71 10.63
C ASN A 470 13.84 2.52 12.12
N LEU A 471 14.69 3.38 12.68
CA LEU A 471 15.06 3.30 14.10
C LEU A 471 13.85 3.49 15.02
N GLY A 472 12.96 4.44 14.70
CA GLY A 472 11.74 4.69 15.46
C GLY A 472 10.81 3.48 15.48
N LEU A 473 10.62 2.84 14.32
CA LEU A 473 9.76 1.68 14.16
C LEU A 473 10.31 0.45 14.91
N GLN A 474 11.61 0.17 14.79
CA GLN A 474 12.25 -0.90 15.55
C GLN A 474 12.15 -0.67 17.06
N PHE A 475 12.32 0.58 17.51
CA PHE A 475 12.18 0.92 18.91
C PHE A 475 10.75 0.72 19.42
N ALA A 476 9.76 1.23 18.68
CA ALA A 476 8.34 1.05 19.00
C ALA A 476 7.98 -0.43 19.08
N ALA A 477 8.36 -1.24 18.08
CA ALA A 477 8.13 -2.68 18.08
C ALA A 477 8.75 -3.37 19.30
N SER A 478 9.99 -3.01 19.67
CA SER A 478 10.67 -3.59 20.84
C SER A 478 10.02 -3.26 22.18
N ALA A 479 9.21 -2.19 22.23
CA ALA A 479 8.51 -1.76 23.44
C ALA A 479 7.19 -2.52 23.65
N HIS A 480 6.69 -3.25 22.64
CA HIS A 480 5.38 -3.88 22.65
C HIS A 480 5.46 -5.41 22.49
N PRO A 481 5.25 -6.20 23.55
CA PRO A 481 5.31 -7.65 23.50
C PRO A 481 4.29 -8.32 22.56
N ALA A 482 3.22 -7.60 22.19
CA ALA A 482 2.20 -8.07 21.25
C ALA A 482 2.72 -8.12 19.80
N ILE A 483 3.79 -7.40 19.48
CA ILE A 483 4.47 -7.45 18.18
C ILE A 483 5.48 -8.60 18.21
N SER A 484 5.20 -9.66 17.46
CA SER A 484 6.01 -10.88 17.48
C SER A 484 7.18 -10.85 16.49
N ASP A 485 7.07 -10.09 15.40
CA ASP A 485 8.11 -9.99 14.39
C ASP A 485 8.00 -8.66 13.62
N ILE A 486 9.15 -8.13 13.19
CA ILE A 486 9.24 -6.96 12.33
C ILE A 486 10.48 -7.01 11.44
N ASP A 487 10.27 -6.81 10.14
CA ASP A 487 11.31 -6.68 9.13
C ASP A 487 11.20 -5.33 8.43
N THR A 488 12.18 -4.47 8.69
CA THR A 488 12.25 -3.11 8.15
C THR A 488 13.24 -2.99 7.00
N SER A 489 13.76 -4.12 6.52
CA SER A 489 14.87 -4.17 5.57
C SER A 489 14.48 -4.71 4.20
N ASP A 490 13.66 -5.77 4.16
CA ASP A 490 13.27 -6.41 2.91
C ASP A 490 11.96 -5.83 2.34
N HIS A 491 11.90 -5.78 1.00
CA HIS A 491 10.72 -5.38 0.24
C HIS A 491 10.03 -6.60 -0.37
N GLY A 492 8.71 -6.53 -0.55
CA GLY A 492 7.96 -7.65 -1.10
C GLY A 492 6.46 -7.52 -0.93
N TYR A 493 5.83 -8.61 -0.53
CA TYR A 493 4.38 -8.75 -0.35
C TYR A 493 4.11 -9.91 0.63
N LEU A 494 2.88 -9.99 1.16
CA LEU A 494 2.41 -11.18 1.86
C LEU A 494 1.77 -12.16 0.88
N LEU A 495 2.08 -13.45 1.04
CA LEU A 495 1.39 -14.55 0.38
C LEU A 495 0.49 -15.24 1.40
N VAL A 496 -0.82 -15.20 1.18
CA VAL A 496 -1.82 -15.73 2.11
C VAL A 496 -2.55 -16.91 1.47
N ASP A 497 -2.43 -18.09 2.06
CA ASP A 497 -3.20 -19.29 1.69
C ASP A 497 -4.41 -19.42 2.62
N ILE A 498 -5.62 -19.43 2.06
CA ILE A 498 -6.91 -19.53 2.79
C ILE A 498 -7.58 -20.86 2.53
#